data_AF-A0A4V1J473-F1
#
_entry.id   AF-A0A4V1J473-F1
#
_cell.length_a   1.000
_cell.length_b   1.000
_cell.length_c   1.000
_cell.angle_alpha   90.00
_cell.angle_beta   90.00
_cell.angle_gamma   90.00
#
_symmetry.space_group_name_H-M   'P 1'
#
loop_
_entity.id
_entity.type
_entity.pdbx_description
1 polymer ?
#
loop_
_entity_poly.entity_id
_entity_poly.type
_entity_poly.pdbx_seq_one_letter_code
_entity_poly.pdbx_strand_id
1 'polypeptide(L)'
;MADSNRAVVVNQQTGKSRFKFQSFRARLEHVEINVTRRILKFLDEPDVQGSYFQESLTAWKELNCTSHFTRFYLDVCPFCGSLPQLLFHKAEVVDLLADYLVKADQLSLPPLLDLVSVLARDLLDEFVPYYERLMVALIPRVREENPSTVEATFNTITYLS
;
A
#
# COMPACT_ATOMS: atom_id res chain seq x y z
N MET A 1 14.45 41.84 -22.85
CA MET A 1 13.40 40.82 -22.62
C MET A 1 14.13 39.48 -22.61
N ALA A 2 14.66 39.00 -21.48
CA ALA A 2 13.98 38.20 -20.44
C ALA A 2 13.15 37.06 -21.09
N ASP A 3 13.35 35.76 -20.84
CA ASP A 3 13.72 35.14 -19.57
C ASP A 3 14.34 33.73 -19.73
N SER A 4 15.35 33.50 -18.88
CA SER A 4 15.93 32.28 -18.32
C SER A 4 15.29 30.91 -18.64
N ASN A 5 15.90 30.14 -19.56
CA ASN A 5 15.78 28.68 -19.59
C ASN A 5 16.93 28.06 -18.77
N ARG A 6 16.81 28.12 -17.44
CA ARG A 6 17.76 27.46 -16.52
C ARG A 6 17.43 25.98 -16.42
N ALA A 7 18.12 25.18 -17.22
CA ALA A 7 18.30 23.76 -16.93
C ALA A 7 18.87 23.66 -15.50
N VAL A 8 18.09 23.08 -14.59
CA VAL A 8 18.54 22.78 -13.23
C VAL A 8 19.60 21.69 -13.35
N VAL A 9 20.87 22.12 -13.36
CA VAL A 9 22.02 21.23 -13.30
C VAL A 9 21.93 20.47 -11.98
N VAL A 10 21.58 19.18 -12.04
CA VAL A 10 21.59 18.28 -10.89
C VAL A 10 23.04 18.14 -10.46
N ASN A 11 23.38 18.81 -9.35
CA ASN A 11 24.68 18.73 -8.71
C ASN A 11 24.94 17.28 -8.26
N GLN A 12 25.72 16.53 -9.05
CA GLN A 12 26.39 15.32 -8.60
C GLN A 12 27.59 15.72 -7.71
N GLN A 13 27.33 16.38 -6.58
CA GLN A 13 28.36 16.59 -5.59
C GLN A 13 28.57 15.28 -4.84
N THR A 14 29.69 14.61 -5.13
CA THR A 14 30.21 13.45 -4.39
C THR A 14 30.77 13.90 -3.03
N GLY A 15 29.95 14.57 -2.23
CA GLY A 15 30.23 14.79 -0.81
C GLY A 15 29.81 13.58 0.03
N LYS A 16 30.50 13.36 1.16
CA LYS A 16 30.13 12.39 2.23
C LYS A 16 28.80 12.74 2.94
N SER A 17 27.83 13.32 2.23
CA SER A 17 26.50 13.56 2.78
C SER A 17 25.67 12.28 2.67
N ARG A 18 25.20 11.77 3.82
CA ARG A 18 24.25 10.64 3.89
C ARG A 18 22.88 10.97 3.26
N PHE A 19 22.56 12.26 3.10
CA PHE A 19 21.30 12.72 2.51
C PHE A 19 21.60 13.45 1.20
N LYS A 20 21.06 12.94 0.10
CA LYS A 20 21.15 13.55 -1.23
C LYS A 20 19.74 13.75 -1.77
N PHE A 21 19.49 14.92 -2.34
CA PHE A 21 18.25 15.17 -3.06
C PHE A 21 18.21 14.34 -4.33
N GLN A 22 17.11 13.63 -4.56
CA GLN A 22 16.89 12.82 -5.75
C GLN A 22 15.54 13.22 -6.35
N SER A 23 15.53 13.55 -7.65
CA SER A 23 14.29 13.92 -8.35
C SER A 23 13.36 12.72 -8.49
N PHE A 24 12.06 12.95 -8.69
CA PHE A 24 11.09 11.87 -8.89
C PHE A 24 11.46 10.93 -10.04
N ARG A 25 11.89 11.50 -11.18
CA ARG A 25 12.38 10.72 -12.33
C ARG A 25 13.59 9.85 -11.97
N ALA A 26 14.57 10.43 -11.28
CA ALA A 26 15.74 9.68 -10.84
C ALA A 26 15.37 8.60 -9.80
N ARG A 27 14.37 8.85 -8.94
CA ARG A 27 13.83 7.80 -8.04
C ARG A 27 13.20 6.67 -8.85
N LEU A 28 12.30 6.97 -9.79
CA LEU A 28 11.65 5.98 -10.66
C LEU A 28 12.64 5.11 -11.45
N GLU A 29 13.72 5.71 -11.98
CA GLU A 29 14.79 4.97 -12.68
C GLU A 29 15.53 3.98 -11.77
N HIS A 30 15.50 4.21 -10.45
CA HIS A 30 16.10 3.36 -9.42
C HIS A 30 15.07 2.59 -8.58
N VAL A 31 13.77 2.67 -8.91
CA VAL A 31 12.75 1.82 -8.28
C VAL A 31 12.97 0.41 -8.80
N GLU A 32 13.79 -0.36 -8.09
CA GLU A 32 13.65 -1.81 -8.09
C GLU A 32 12.36 -2.11 -7.34
N ILE A 33 11.35 -2.62 -8.05
CA ILE A 33 10.13 -3.09 -7.41
C ILE A 33 10.57 -4.08 -6.33
N ASN A 34 10.41 -3.73 -5.06
CA ASN A 34 10.93 -4.48 -3.92
C ASN A 34 10.04 -5.71 -3.64
N VAL A 35 9.66 -6.42 -4.72
CA VAL A 35 8.83 -7.61 -4.68
C VAL A 35 9.52 -8.67 -3.83
N THR A 36 10.84 -8.78 -3.93
CA THR A 36 11.66 -9.80 -3.28
C THR A 36 11.57 -9.77 -1.75
N ARG A 37 11.53 -8.58 -1.12
CA ARG A 37 11.46 -8.50 0.35
C ARG A 37 10.05 -8.79 0.88
N ARG A 38 9.01 -8.44 0.11
CA ARG A 38 7.62 -8.85 0.37
C ARG A 38 7.45 -10.36 0.13
N ILE A 39 8.06 -10.92 -0.92
CA ILE A 39 8.12 -12.37 -1.19
C ILE A 39 8.70 -13.14 -0.01
N LEU A 40 9.75 -12.65 0.65
CA LEU A 40 10.28 -13.31 1.85
C LEU A 40 9.26 -13.35 2.99
N LYS A 41 8.50 -12.27 3.20
CA LYS A 41 7.40 -12.22 4.19
C LYS A 41 6.21 -13.11 3.79
N PHE A 42 6.09 -13.43 2.50
CA PHE A 42 5.08 -14.32 1.93
C PHE A 42 5.46 -15.81 1.95
N LEU A 43 6.70 -16.16 2.30
CA LEU A 43 7.14 -17.55 2.47
C LEU A 43 6.73 -18.12 3.83
N ASP A 44 6.45 -17.25 4.80
CA ASP A 44 5.86 -17.66 6.06
C ASP A 44 4.37 -17.91 5.82
N GLU A 45 3.96 -19.18 5.89
CA GLU A 45 2.54 -19.53 5.87
C GLU A 45 1.91 -19.13 7.21
N PRO A 46 0.70 -18.55 7.20
CA PRO A 46 0.01 -18.24 8.42
C PRO A 46 -0.30 -19.52 9.20
N ASP A 47 -0.57 -19.36 10.50
CA ASP A 47 -1.01 -20.47 11.35
C ASP A 47 -2.24 -21.16 10.74
N VAL A 48 -2.54 -22.41 11.11
CA VAL A 48 -3.53 -23.29 10.41
C VAL A 48 -4.93 -22.66 10.21
N GLN A 49 -5.31 -21.65 11.01
CA GLN A 49 -6.56 -20.89 10.87
C GLN A 49 -6.36 -19.37 10.63
N GLY A 50 -5.10 -18.93 10.58
CA GLY A 50 -4.72 -17.55 10.31
C GLY A 50 -4.91 -17.18 8.84
N SER A 51 -4.91 -15.89 8.57
CA SER A 51 -4.90 -15.35 7.21
C SER A 51 -3.79 -14.32 7.08
N TYR A 52 -3.27 -14.13 5.86
CA TYR A 52 -2.23 -13.14 5.61
C TYR A 52 -2.71 -11.72 5.97
N PHE A 53 -4.01 -11.46 5.77
CA PHE A 53 -4.67 -10.23 6.16
C PHE A 53 -4.66 -10.01 7.67
N GLN A 54 -5.01 -11.02 8.47
CA GLN A 54 -5.07 -10.90 9.93
C GLN A 54 -3.69 -10.64 10.55
N GLU A 55 -2.65 -11.32 10.04
CA GLU A 55 -1.28 -11.12 10.49
C GLU A 55 -0.77 -9.72 10.13
N SER A 56 -1.00 -9.29 8.89
CA SER A 56 -0.60 -7.96 8.42
C SER A 56 -1.35 -6.87 9.18
N LEU A 57 -2.65 -7.05 9.44
CA LEU A 57 -3.46 -6.11 10.22
C LEU A 57 -2.92 -5.96 11.64
N THR A 58 -2.52 -7.07 12.27
CA THR A 58 -1.94 -7.08 13.62
C THR A 58 -0.58 -6.39 13.64
N ALA A 59 0.29 -6.70 12.66
CA ALA A 59 1.58 -6.02 12.52
C ALA A 59 1.43 -4.50 12.33
N TRP A 60 0.47 -4.08 11.51
CA TRP A 60 0.22 -2.65 11.29
C TRP A 60 -0.42 -1.96 12.50
N LYS A 61 -1.22 -2.67 13.30
CA LYS A 61 -1.73 -2.15 14.58
C LYS A 61 -0.59 -1.76 15.53
N GLU A 62 0.51 -2.52 15.51
CA GLU A 62 1.70 -2.25 16.34
C GLU A 62 2.58 -1.14 15.75
N LEU A 63 2.63 -1.01 14.42
CA LEU A 63 3.53 -0.09 13.72
C LEU A 63 2.91 1.28 13.40
N ASN A 64 1.59 1.37 13.19
CA ASN A 64 0.93 2.58 12.71
C ASN A 64 -0.03 3.16 13.76
N CYS A 65 0.36 4.30 14.34
CA CYS A 65 -0.42 5.00 15.37
C CYS A 65 -1.32 6.12 14.81
N THR A 66 -1.61 6.13 13.51
CA THR A 66 -2.49 7.16 12.95
C THR A 66 -3.92 6.94 13.41
N SER A 67 -4.67 8.03 13.63
CA SER A 67 -6.08 7.96 14.02
C SER A 67 -6.93 7.29 12.93
N HIS A 68 -6.63 7.57 11.65
CA HIS A 68 -7.32 6.99 10.50
C HIS A 68 -7.16 5.48 10.45
N PHE A 69 -5.92 4.97 10.57
CA PHE A 69 -5.68 3.54 10.59
C PHE A 69 -6.23 2.87 11.86
N THR A 70 -6.11 3.51 13.02
CA THR A 70 -6.67 2.99 14.27
C THR A 70 -8.18 2.80 14.15
N ARG A 71 -8.88 3.75 13.53
CA ARG A 71 -10.32 3.65 13.30
C ARG A 71 -10.64 2.51 12.31
N PHE A 72 -9.92 2.43 11.20
CA PHE A 72 -10.05 1.31 10.25
C PHE A 72 -9.89 -0.04 10.95
N TYR A 73 -8.85 -0.20 11.77
CA TYR A 73 -8.59 -1.41 12.53
C TYR A 73 -9.79 -1.80 13.40
N LEU A 74 -10.36 -0.85 14.16
CA LEU A 74 -11.51 -1.11 15.02
C LEU A 74 -12.75 -1.53 14.24
N ASP A 75 -12.97 -0.95 13.06
CA ASP A 75 -14.12 -1.26 12.22
C ASP A 75 -13.97 -2.62 11.50
N VAL A 76 -12.75 -3.00 11.08
CA VAL A 76 -12.50 -4.23 10.30
C VAL A 76 -12.21 -5.48 11.14
N CYS A 77 -11.59 -5.32 12.32
CA CYS A 77 -11.17 -6.43 13.18
C CYS A 77 -12.28 -7.46 13.50
N PRO A 78 -13.56 -7.08 13.66
CA PRO A 78 -14.65 -8.03 13.90
C PRO A 78 -14.95 -8.97 12.72
N PHE A 79 -14.35 -8.78 11.55
CA PHE A 79 -14.64 -9.53 10.32
C PHE A 79 -13.48 -10.41 9.86
N CYS A 80 -12.30 -10.28 10.45
CA CYS A 80 -11.08 -10.89 9.93
C CYS A 80 -10.23 -11.57 11.02
N GLY A 81 -10.88 -12.14 12.05
CA GLY A 81 -10.19 -12.86 13.14
C GLY A 81 -9.59 -14.21 12.72
N SER A 82 -10.02 -14.77 11.59
CA SER A 82 -9.52 -16.01 11.00
C SER A 82 -9.82 -16.03 9.49
N LEU A 83 -9.19 -16.93 8.73
CA LEU A 83 -9.46 -17.05 7.30
C LEU A 83 -10.94 -17.37 6.97
N PRO A 84 -11.63 -18.31 7.65
CA PRO A 84 -13.04 -18.56 7.39
C PRO A 84 -13.94 -17.34 7.63
N GLN A 85 -13.63 -16.57 8.69
CA GLN A 85 -14.38 -15.35 9.02
C GLN A 85 -14.16 -14.27 7.95
N LEU A 86 -12.91 -14.11 7.49
CA LEU A 86 -12.56 -13.20 6.41
C LEU A 86 -13.30 -13.55 5.11
N LEU A 87 -13.32 -14.83 4.72
CA LEU A 87 -14.01 -15.29 3.51
C LEU A 87 -15.54 -15.12 3.60
N PHE A 88 -16.11 -15.26 4.80
CA PHE A 88 -17.53 -15.03 5.04
C PHE A 88 -17.91 -13.55 4.93
N HIS A 89 -17.08 -12.64 5.47
CA HIS A 89 -17.32 -11.19 5.50
C HIS A 89 -16.52 -10.39 4.45
N LYS A 90 -16.08 -11.04 3.37
CA LYS A 90 -15.20 -10.45 2.36
C LYS A 90 -15.76 -9.15 1.76
N ALA A 91 -17.08 -9.05 1.58
CA ALA A 91 -17.71 -7.86 1.03
C ALA A 91 -17.58 -6.66 2.00
N GLU A 92 -17.89 -6.87 3.28
CA GLU A 92 -17.77 -5.84 4.32
C GLU A 92 -16.32 -5.38 4.49
N VAL A 93 -15.36 -6.31 4.45
CA VAL A 93 -13.93 -6.00 4.54
C VAL A 93 -13.48 -5.16 3.33
N VAL A 94 -13.89 -5.52 2.12
CA VAL A 94 -13.57 -4.74 0.90
C VAL A 94 -14.18 -3.35 0.96
N ASP A 95 -15.44 -3.22 1.38
CA ASP A 95 -16.13 -1.93 1.43
C ASP A 95 -15.48 -0.99 2.45
N LEU A 96 -15.16 -1.49 3.65
CA LEU A 96 -14.40 -0.74 4.63
C LEU A 96 -13.05 -0.33 4.05
N LEU A 97 -12.30 -1.26 3.46
CA LEU A 97 -10.97 -0.98 2.92
C LEU A 97 -11.03 0.10 1.83
N ALA A 98 -11.99 0.02 0.90
CA ALA A 98 -12.19 1.01 -0.14
C ALA A 98 -12.54 2.40 0.44
N ASP A 99 -13.46 2.47 1.39
CA ASP A 99 -13.88 3.73 2.02
C ASP A 99 -12.75 4.41 2.79
N TYR A 100 -11.92 3.63 3.49
CA TYR A 100 -10.76 4.14 4.20
C TYR A 100 -9.62 4.54 3.26
N LEU A 101 -9.39 3.81 2.17
CA LEU A 101 -8.42 4.18 1.14
C LEU A 101 -8.73 5.54 0.54
N VAL A 102 -10.00 5.83 0.23
CA VAL A 102 -10.42 7.11 -0.36
C VAL A 102 -10.16 8.30 0.56
N LYS A 103 -10.16 8.10 1.88
CA LYS A 103 -9.99 9.15 2.89
C LYS A 103 -8.59 9.18 3.51
N ALA A 104 -7.73 8.22 3.15
CA ALA A 104 -6.42 8.07 3.76
C ALA A 104 -5.49 9.23 3.45
N ASP A 105 -4.73 9.65 4.47
CA ASP A 105 -3.59 10.56 4.33
C ASP A 105 -2.29 9.78 4.06
N GLN A 106 -1.19 10.50 3.89
CA GLN A 106 0.11 9.90 3.55
C GLN A 106 0.65 8.94 4.62
N LEU A 107 0.25 9.10 5.88
CA LEU A 107 0.77 8.30 7.00
C LEU A 107 -0.06 7.04 7.23
N SER A 108 -1.35 7.08 6.88
CA SER A 108 -2.29 5.96 7.02
C SER A 108 -2.48 5.16 5.74
N LEU A 109 -2.07 5.69 4.58
CA LEU A 109 -2.18 4.98 3.30
C LEU A 109 -1.30 3.72 3.19
N PRO A 110 -0.02 3.71 3.63
CA PRO A 110 0.84 2.53 3.51
C PRO A 110 0.25 1.23 4.10
N PRO A 111 -0.30 1.19 5.33
CA PRO A 111 -0.92 -0.03 5.84
C PRO A 111 -2.13 -0.47 5.02
N LEU A 112 -2.97 0.46 4.57
CA LEU A 112 -4.16 0.14 3.77
C LEU A 112 -3.77 -0.48 2.42
N LEU A 113 -2.73 0.04 1.77
CA LEU A 113 -2.19 -0.48 0.51
C LEU A 113 -1.57 -1.89 0.65
N ASP A 114 -0.93 -2.16 1.79
CA ASP A 114 -0.41 -3.49 2.12
C ASP A 114 -1.56 -4.49 2.35
N LEU A 115 -2.57 -4.06 3.10
CA LEU A 115 -3.77 -4.85 3.39
C LEU A 115 -4.56 -5.24 2.12
N VAL A 116 -4.64 -4.36 1.13
CA VAL A 116 -5.21 -4.70 -0.20
C VAL A 116 -4.45 -5.87 -0.84
N SER A 117 -3.12 -5.84 -0.77
CA SER A 117 -2.27 -6.83 -1.45
C SER A 117 -2.43 -8.22 -0.80
N VAL A 118 -2.47 -8.27 0.53
CA VAL A 118 -2.66 -9.53 1.27
C VAL A 118 -4.10 -10.03 1.22
N LEU A 119 -5.10 -9.13 1.14
CA LEU A 119 -6.49 -9.51 0.95
C LEU A 119 -6.69 -10.23 -0.39
N ALA A 120 -6.14 -9.69 -1.48
CA ALA A 120 -6.20 -10.33 -2.79
C ALA A 120 -5.59 -11.74 -2.77
N ARG A 121 -4.52 -11.93 -1.99
CA ARG A 121 -3.88 -13.24 -1.79
C ARG A 121 -4.75 -14.21 -1.00
N ASP A 122 -5.41 -13.76 0.08
CA ASP A 122 -6.30 -14.62 0.86
C ASP A 122 -7.56 -15.03 0.08
N LEU A 123 -8.08 -14.13 -0.77
CA LEU A 123 -9.32 -14.35 -1.52
C LEU A 123 -9.12 -15.09 -2.84
N LEU A 124 -7.94 -14.99 -3.47
CA LEU A 124 -7.63 -15.60 -4.76
C LEU A 124 -8.73 -15.31 -5.80
N ASP A 125 -9.38 -16.34 -6.36
CA ASP A 125 -10.44 -16.21 -7.36
C ASP A 125 -11.68 -15.48 -6.82
N GLU A 126 -11.93 -15.53 -5.50
CA GLU A 126 -13.04 -14.79 -4.88
C GLU A 126 -12.80 -13.28 -4.86
N PHE A 127 -11.60 -12.80 -5.22
CA PHE A 127 -11.28 -11.37 -5.30
C PHE A 127 -11.87 -10.69 -6.56
N VAL A 128 -12.11 -11.44 -7.63
CA VAL A 128 -12.50 -10.90 -8.95
C VAL A 128 -13.70 -9.93 -8.89
N PRO A 129 -14.80 -10.21 -8.15
CA PRO A 129 -15.94 -9.30 -8.05
C PRO A 129 -15.61 -7.95 -7.38
N TYR A 130 -14.52 -7.89 -6.61
CA TYR A 130 -14.12 -6.73 -5.82
C TYR A 130 -13.00 -5.91 -6.46
N TYR A 131 -12.39 -6.44 -7.53
CA TYR A 131 -11.26 -5.80 -8.22
C TYR A 131 -11.60 -4.36 -8.63
N GLU A 132 -12.72 -4.15 -9.33
CA GLU A 132 -13.13 -2.83 -9.80
C GLU A 132 -13.29 -1.83 -8.65
N ARG A 133 -13.94 -2.26 -7.56
CA ARG A 133 -14.21 -1.43 -6.38
C ARG A 133 -12.92 -0.88 -5.76
N LEU A 134 -11.92 -1.75 -5.58
CA LEU A 134 -10.63 -1.34 -5.02
C LEU A 134 -9.80 -0.53 -6.03
N MET A 135 -9.84 -0.86 -7.31
CA MET A 135 -9.17 -0.08 -8.34
C MET A 135 -9.69 1.35 -8.43
N VAL A 136 -11.01 1.56 -8.31
CA VAL A 136 -11.61 2.90 -8.25
C VAL A 136 -11.07 3.71 -7.07
N ALA A 137 -10.79 3.08 -5.92
CA ALA A 137 -10.17 3.75 -4.78
C ALA A 137 -8.67 4.04 -4.99
N LEU A 138 -7.95 3.20 -5.72
CA LEU A 138 -6.50 3.28 -5.94
C LEU A 138 -6.11 4.25 -7.07
N ILE A 139 -6.82 4.25 -8.21
CA ILE A 139 -6.47 5.02 -9.41
C ILE A 139 -6.24 6.52 -9.12
N PRO A 140 -7.09 7.22 -8.32
CA PRO A 140 -6.87 8.63 -8.03
C PRO A 140 -5.53 8.90 -7.33
N ARG A 141 -5.03 7.95 -6.53
CA ARG A 141 -3.80 8.08 -5.74
C ARG A 141 -2.53 8.08 -6.60
N VAL A 142 -2.61 7.52 -7.80
CA VAL A 142 -1.50 7.51 -8.78
C VAL A 142 -1.21 8.92 -9.32
N ARG A 143 -2.14 9.87 -9.17
CA ARG A 143 -2.00 11.26 -9.64
C ARG A 143 -1.56 12.23 -8.55
N GLU A 144 -1.28 11.74 -7.34
CA GLU A 144 -0.81 12.59 -6.25
C GLU A 144 0.61 13.14 -6.52
N GLU A 145 0.91 14.31 -5.94
CA GLU A 145 2.22 14.94 -6.09
C GLU A 145 3.32 14.20 -5.32
N ASN A 146 2.96 13.42 -4.29
CA ASN A 146 3.94 12.74 -3.45
C ASN A 146 4.48 11.47 -4.14
N PRO A 147 5.78 11.44 -4.50
CA PRO A 147 6.42 10.27 -5.10
C PRO A 147 6.20 8.95 -4.36
N SER A 148 6.25 8.98 -3.04
CA SER A 148 6.19 7.78 -2.21
C SER A 148 4.77 7.20 -2.20
N THR A 149 3.74 8.05 -2.25
CA THR A 149 2.34 7.59 -2.43
C THR A 149 2.17 6.91 -3.78
N VAL A 150 2.65 7.55 -4.84
CA VAL A 150 2.53 7.03 -6.22
C VAL A 150 3.24 5.68 -6.34
N GLU A 151 4.48 5.58 -5.85
CA GLU A 151 5.27 4.35 -5.83
C GLU A 151 4.58 3.22 -5.06
N ALA A 152 4.10 3.50 -3.84
CA ALA A 152 3.39 2.51 -3.04
C ALA A 152 2.10 2.03 -3.70
N THR A 153 1.35 2.95 -4.32
CA THR A 153 0.10 2.64 -5.02
C THR A 153 0.37 1.77 -6.26
N PHE A 154 1.39 2.12 -7.07
CA PHE A 154 1.78 1.32 -8.22
C PHE A 154 2.21 -0.09 -7.83
N ASN A 155 2.98 -0.23 -6.75
CA ASN A 155 3.37 -1.52 -6.23
C ASN A 155 2.13 -2.36 -5.88
N THR A 156 1.17 -1.80 -5.15
CA THR A 156 -0.11 -2.48 -4.84
C THR A 156 -0.88 -2.86 -6.10
N ILE A 157 -1.03 -1.98 -7.09
CA ILE A 157 -1.72 -2.32 -8.35
C ILE A 157 -1.00 -3.45 -9.09
N THR A 158 0.34 -3.46 -9.08
CA THR A 158 1.15 -4.51 -9.71
C THR A 158 0.90 -5.86 -9.04
N TYR A 159 0.67 -5.89 -7.73
CA TYR A 159 0.30 -7.12 -7.02
C TYR A 159 -1.11 -7.62 -7.33
N LEU A 160 -2.02 -6.73 -7.74
CA LEU A 160 -3.39 -7.09 -8.11
C LEU A 160 -3.51 -7.55 -9.57
N SER A 161 -2.45 -7.36 -10.37
CA SER A 161 -2.42 -7.69 -11.80
C SER A 161 -1.82 -9.06 -12.03
#